data_AF-A0A8H6HAP9-F1
#
_entry.id   AF-A0A8H6HAP9-F1
#
_cell.length_a   1.000
_cell.length_b   1.000
_cell.length_c   1.000
_cell.angle_alpha   90.00
_cell.angle_beta   90.00
_cell.angle_gamma   90.00
#
_symmetry.space_group_name_H-M   'P 1'
#
loop_
_entity.id
_entity.type
_entity.pdbx_description
1 polymer ?
#
loop_
_entity_poly.entity_id
_entity_poly.type
_entity_poly.pdbx_seq_one_letter_code
_entity_poly.pdbx_strand_id
1 'polypeptide(L)'
;MDNKPLFHFSLPGMDFNEDYEEPDAISSPPRPSSPPPIDTPPNEFLQTICDPNSAILEDTSDDDAEFVIHEKRAPPMKIDEKVWGTLVHMRAAYSRLSIAEFLNGLFTSEDSELKKASGQFYAGSAHLNEMELWWNACGGETDQAMADWVMEKAAAICAREASHLTDRAFDGPHFEDAKALRLPATKISVKAVDEFQVKALGSVYDRVTPNLQRILRAVTTPPPGSEAKRNREFGRTMITSMALNLRSQKTNYHQAIMSLIFWDNRLPKRIVQMLNEFGISSSHAYQIKGIKALSKSVQDLARAAANDIAKIKMLPYDNFNWMSRAWETSATHKSQSHDQVAALLVILPTPDGTDAKTVTSIAQFKEKRSSGRHSIPPRQALAEIIPSRTDEAILRLPPNDPICALHLIVPQSMWLVYELLVVC
;
A
#
# COMPACT_ATOMS: atom_id res chain seq x y z
N MET A 1 40.81 -39.00 -1.18
CA MET A 1 40.08 -39.20 -2.46
C MET A 1 38.97 -38.19 -2.43
N ASP A 2 39.26 -37.01 -2.96
CA ASP A 2 38.49 -35.79 -2.70
C ASP A 2 37.66 -35.45 -3.92
N ASN A 3 36.34 -35.52 -3.76
CA ASN A 3 35.38 -35.11 -4.77
C ASN A 3 35.15 -33.60 -4.68
N LYS A 4 35.75 -32.85 -5.61
CA LYS A 4 35.31 -31.49 -5.95
C LYS A 4 34.43 -31.54 -7.22
N PRO A 5 33.33 -30.78 -7.27
CA PRO A 5 32.53 -30.67 -8.48
C PRO A 5 33.28 -29.88 -9.57
N LEU A 6 33.34 -30.46 -10.77
CA LEU A 6 33.59 -29.75 -12.02
C LEU A 6 32.45 -28.75 -12.26
N PHE A 7 32.77 -27.60 -12.85
CA PHE A 7 31.92 -26.46 -13.20
C PHE A 7 31.88 -25.32 -12.16
N HIS A 8 32.94 -24.51 -12.22
CA HIS A 8 32.96 -23.13 -11.74
C HIS A 8 32.59 -22.23 -12.93
N PHE A 9 31.40 -21.61 -12.91
CA PHE A 9 31.04 -20.56 -13.87
C PHE A 9 31.48 -19.21 -13.28
N SER A 10 32.56 -18.65 -13.81
CA SER A 10 33.04 -17.31 -13.47
C SER A 10 32.62 -16.35 -14.59
N LEU A 11 31.76 -15.38 -14.29
CA LEU A 11 31.53 -14.22 -15.15
C LEU A 11 32.72 -13.26 -14.99
N PRO A 12 33.39 -12.81 -16.06
CA PRO A 12 34.47 -11.85 -15.94
C PRO A 12 33.90 -10.45 -15.68
N GLY A 13 34.31 -9.84 -14.56
CA GLY A 13 34.43 -8.38 -14.47
C GLY A 13 33.32 -7.59 -13.78
N MET A 14 32.74 -8.07 -12.67
CA MET A 14 32.07 -7.18 -11.70
C MET A 14 32.27 -7.73 -10.28
N ASP A 15 33.35 -7.29 -9.64
CA ASP A 15 33.58 -7.50 -8.22
C ASP A 15 32.79 -6.41 -7.47
N PHE A 16 31.73 -6.81 -6.78
CA PHE A 16 30.95 -5.93 -5.90
C PHE A 16 30.98 -6.51 -4.48
N ASN A 17 32.19 -6.66 -3.95
CA ASN A 17 32.43 -6.68 -2.52
C ASN A 17 32.79 -5.25 -2.09
N GLU A 18 31.76 -4.41 -1.97
CA GLU A 18 31.86 -3.23 -1.10
C GLU A 18 30.97 -3.53 0.10
N ASP A 19 31.62 -4.03 1.16
CA ASP A 19 31.08 -4.10 2.51
C ASP A 19 30.77 -2.66 2.96
N TYR A 20 29.49 -2.32 2.94
CA TYR A 20 29.01 -1.08 3.54
C TYR A 20 28.75 -1.37 5.02
N GLU A 21 29.79 -1.23 5.84
CA GLU A 21 29.66 -1.15 7.30
C GLU A 21 29.08 0.23 7.66
N GLU A 22 27.80 0.25 8.04
CA GLU A 22 27.13 1.42 8.59
C GLU A 22 27.47 1.51 10.10
N PRO A 23 27.80 2.69 10.65
CA PRO A 23 28.32 2.82 12.01
C PRO A 23 27.28 2.46 13.07
N ASP A 24 27.69 1.69 14.08
CA ASP A 24 26.89 1.31 15.24
C ASP A 24 26.25 2.53 15.92
N ALA A 25 24.92 2.55 15.94
CA ALA A 25 24.15 3.54 16.66
C ALA A 25 24.30 3.32 18.17
N ILE A 26 24.88 4.32 18.84
CA ILE A 26 25.08 4.38 20.29
C ILE A 26 23.71 4.28 21.00
N SER A 27 23.52 3.18 21.73
CA SER A 27 22.37 2.90 22.59
C SER A 27 22.17 3.98 23.66
N SER A 28 20.96 4.53 23.75
CA SER A 28 20.52 5.32 24.92
C SER A 28 20.06 4.38 26.06
N PRO A 29 20.16 4.78 27.33
CA PRO A 29 19.88 3.91 28.47
C PRO A 29 18.37 3.66 28.66
N PRO A 30 17.98 2.51 29.27
CA PRO A 30 16.59 2.14 29.44
C PRO A 30 15.88 3.05 30.45
N ARG A 31 14.68 3.53 30.10
CA ARG A 31 13.75 4.12 31.07
C ARG A 31 12.95 3.01 31.78
N PRO A 32 12.77 3.10 33.10
CA PRO A 32 11.94 2.14 33.82
C PRO A 32 10.47 2.33 33.50
N SER A 33 9.83 1.18 33.32
CA SER A 33 8.41 0.94 33.13
C SER A 33 7.58 1.20 34.40
N SER A 34 6.31 1.57 34.15
CA SER A 34 5.12 1.50 35.03
C SER A 34 4.68 2.81 35.72
N PRO A 35 3.47 3.32 35.44
CA PRO A 35 2.75 4.20 36.36
C PRO A 35 2.15 3.38 37.52
N PRO A 36 2.01 3.97 38.73
CA PRO A 36 1.38 3.32 39.87
C PRO A 36 -0.15 3.20 39.69
N PRO A 37 -0.82 2.29 40.41
CA PRO A 37 -2.27 2.12 40.33
C PRO A 37 -3.00 3.36 40.89
N ILE A 38 -4.09 3.73 40.23
CA ILE A 38 -4.97 4.83 40.64
C ILE A 38 -5.87 4.31 41.76
N ASP A 39 -5.69 4.84 42.96
CA ASP A 39 -6.65 4.69 44.07
C ASP A 39 -7.93 5.47 43.75
N THR A 40 -9.07 4.79 43.86
CA THR A 40 -10.40 5.39 43.77
C THR A 40 -10.73 6.07 45.10
N PRO A 41 -11.17 7.33 45.13
CA PRO A 41 -11.54 7.99 46.38
C PRO A 41 -12.88 7.47 46.92
N PRO A 42 -13.12 7.54 48.25
CA PRO A 42 -14.30 6.97 48.89
C PRO A 42 -15.59 7.72 48.56
N ASN A 43 -16.65 6.94 48.45
CA ASN A 43 -17.99 7.33 48.03
C ASN A 43 -18.80 7.94 49.19
N GLU A 44 -18.31 9.02 49.83
CA GLU A 44 -18.97 9.62 51.01
C GLU A 44 -19.52 11.04 50.80
N PHE A 45 -19.50 11.60 49.59
CA PHE A 45 -19.95 12.98 49.36
C PHE A 45 -21.33 13.15 48.70
N LEU A 46 -22.11 12.07 48.53
CA LEU A 46 -23.41 12.11 47.83
C LEU A 46 -24.61 11.63 48.68
N GLN A 47 -24.52 11.67 50.02
CA GLN A 47 -25.66 11.33 50.89
C GLN A 47 -26.17 12.47 51.81
N THR A 48 -25.69 13.71 51.66
CA THR A 48 -26.05 14.81 52.58
C THR A 48 -26.99 15.87 51.99
N ILE A 49 -27.77 15.59 50.93
CA ILE A 49 -28.69 16.58 50.31
C ILE A 49 -30.13 16.09 50.20
N CYS A 50 -30.55 15.07 50.94
CA CYS A 50 -31.96 14.66 51.00
C CYS A 50 -32.34 14.21 52.42
N ASP A 51 -32.43 15.15 53.36
CA ASP A 51 -33.16 14.93 54.61
C ASP A 51 -34.51 15.66 54.55
N PRO A 52 -35.63 14.94 54.35
CA PRO A 52 -36.96 15.53 54.27
C PRO A 52 -37.55 15.91 55.64
N ASN A 53 -36.78 15.82 56.74
CA ASN A 53 -37.25 16.12 58.10
C ASN A 53 -36.53 17.29 58.80
N SER A 54 -35.81 18.17 58.09
CA SER A 54 -35.23 19.35 58.73
C SER A 54 -36.27 20.46 58.93
N ALA A 55 -36.77 20.51 60.17
CA ALA A 55 -37.23 21.70 60.89
C ALA A 55 -38.33 22.57 60.25
N ILE A 56 -39.54 22.33 60.73
CA ILE A 56 -40.56 23.37 60.96
C ILE A 56 -39.87 24.52 61.70
N LEU A 57 -39.64 25.63 61.01
CA LEU A 57 -39.30 26.91 61.62
C LEU A 57 -40.60 27.51 62.16
N GLU A 58 -40.65 27.64 63.49
CA GLU A 58 -41.70 28.34 64.19
C GLU A 58 -41.73 29.80 63.77
N ASP A 59 -42.91 30.20 63.33
CA ASP A 59 -43.33 31.53 62.95
C ASP A 59 -43.52 32.37 64.22
N THR A 60 -42.48 33.10 64.62
CA THR A 60 -42.57 34.13 65.66
C THR A 60 -41.62 35.28 65.36
N SER A 61 -42.10 36.30 64.66
CA SER A 61 -41.88 37.69 65.04
C SER A 61 -42.57 38.64 64.07
N ASP A 62 -43.50 39.42 64.62
CA ASP A 62 -43.93 40.72 64.12
C ASP A 62 -42.71 41.56 63.71
N ASP A 63 -42.38 41.57 62.43
CA ASP A 63 -41.57 42.62 61.81
C ASP A 63 -42.34 43.13 60.61
N ASP A 64 -42.81 44.38 60.72
CA ASP A 64 -43.22 45.25 59.61
C ASP A 64 -42.00 45.54 58.70
N ALA A 65 -41.42 44.47 58.13
CA ALA A 65 -40.39 44.54 57.13
C ALA A 65 -41.05 44.97 55.81
N GLU A 66 -40.95 46.26 55.55
CA GLU A 66 -41.20 46.92 54.27
C GLU A 66 -40.93 45.97 53.10
N PHE A 67 -41.97 45.65 52.32
CA PHE A 67 -41.89 44.78 51.16
C PHE A 67 -40.89 45.38 50.17
N VAL A 68 -39.62 44.97 50.24
CA VAL A 68 -38.58 45.40 49.30
C VAL A 68 -38.99 44.83 47.95
N ILE A 69 -39.51 45.70 47.09
CA ILE A 69 -39.76 45.39 45.69
C ILE A 69 -38.43 44.87 45.14
N HIS A 70 -38.32 43.56 44.92
CA HIS A 70 -37.17 42.99 44.24
C HIS A 70 -37.08 43.71 42.89
N GLU A 71 -36.07 44.58 42.76
CA GLU A 71 -35.78 45.30 41.53
C GLU A 71 -35.86 44.30 40.39
N LYS A 72 -36.69 44.60 39.39
CA LYS A 72 -36.90 43.74 38.22
C LYS A 72 -35.53 43.30 37.74
N ARG A 73 -35.23 42.00 37.86
CA ARG A 73 -33.96 41.43 37.39
C ARG A 73 -33.70 41.98 35.99
N ALA A 74 -32.57 42.67 35.83
CA ALA A 74 -32.18 43.18 34.54
C ALA A 74 -32.26 42.05 33.51
N PRO A 75 -32.77 42.32 32.29
CA PRO A 75 -32.83 41.30 31.27
C PRO A 75 -31.43 40.71 31.04
N PRO A 76 -31.31 39.41 30.77
CA PRO A 76 -30.02 38.78 30.53
C PRO A 76 -29.32 39.49 29.36
N MET A 77 -28.10 39.97 29.58
CA MET A 77 -27.29 40.62 28.55
C MET A 77 -27.12 39.70 27.33
N LYS A 78 -27.19 40.28 26.15
CA LYS A 78 -26.90 39.58 24.88
C LYS A 78 -25.43 39.15 24.84
N ILE A 79 -25.13 38.12 24.06
CA ILE A 79 -23.75 37.61 23.92
C ILE A 79 -22.81 38.70 23.42
N ASP A 80 -23.23 39.48 22.43
CA ASP A 80 -22.43 40.58 21.87
C ASP A 80 -22.12 41.67 22.90
N GLU A 81 -23.08 41.98 23.78
CA GLU A 81 -22.90 42.94 24.87
C GLU A 81 -21.89 42.43 25.90
N LYS A 82 -21.92 41.13 26.22
CA LYS A 82 -20.95 40.48 27.09
C LYS A 82 -19.54 40.46 26.48
N VAL A 83 -19.43 40.15 25.18
CA VAL A 83 -18.15 40.16 24.45
C VAL A 83 -17.57 41.57 24.44
N TRP A 84 -18.37 42.58 24.08
CA TRP A 84 -17.93 43.98 24.08
C TRP A 84 -17.50 44.45 25.47
N GLY A 85 -18.31 44.17 26.50
CA GLY A 85 -17.97 44.50 27.89
C GLY A 85 -16.65 43.86 28.34
N THR A 86 -16.40 42.61 27.94
CA THR A 86 -15.15 41.90 28.21
C THR A 86 -13.96 42.57 27.52
N LEU A 87 -14.09 42.94 26.24
CA LEU A 87 -13.05 43.65 25.49
C LEU A 87 -12.73 45.02 26.08
N VAL A 88 -13.76 45.77 26.51
CA VAL A 88 -13.59 47.07 27.19
C VAL A 88 -12.86 46.89 28.51
N HIS A 89 -13.23 45.88 29.30
CA HIS A 89 -12.54 45.57 30.56
C HIS A 89 -11.07 45.19 30.34
N MET A 90 -10.79 44.30 29.36
CA MET A 90 -9.42 43.91 29.01
C MET A 90 -8.57 45.13 28.63
N ARG A 91 -9.10 46.03 27.81
CA ARG A 91 -8.40 47.24 27.39
C ARG A 91 -8.12 48.21 28.55
N ALA A 92 -9.05 48.32 29.50
CA ALA A 92 -8.92 49.19 30.65
C ALA A 92 -7.96 48.65 31.72
N ALA A 93 -8.07 47.36 32.04
CA ALA A 93 -7.27 46.70 33.08
C ALA A 93 -5.88 46.29 32.59
N TYR A 94 -5.75 45.92 31.32
CA TYR A 94 -4.54 45.35 30.73
C TYR A 94 -4.19 46.03 29.40
N SER A 95 -3.79 47.29 29.46
CA SER A 95 -3.60 48.16 28.27
C SER A 95 -2.57 47.66 27.25
N ARG A 96 -1.69 46.74 27.63
CA ARG A 96 -0.69 46.11 26.75
C ARG A 96 -1.06 44.71 26.27
N LEU A 97 -2.17 44.14 26.74
CA LEU A 97 -2.58 42.78 26.41
C LEU A 97 -3.51 42.81 25.20
N SER A 98 -2.98 42.47 24.03
CA SER A 98 -3.80 42.24 22.83
C SER A 98 -4.61 40.93 22.94
N ILE A 99 -5.66 40.80 22.13
CA ILE A 99 -6.44 39.55 22.04
C ILE A 99 -5.53 38.38 21.61
N ALA A 100 -4.59 38.63 20.69
CA ALA A 100 -3.63 37.63 20.25
C ALA A 100 -2.72 37.15 21.39
N GLU A 101 -2.16 38.07 22.18
CA GLU A 101 -1.35 37.72 23.35
C GLU A 101 -2.17 37.02 24.43
N PHE A 102 -3.43 37.43 24.63
CA PHE A 102 -4.35 36.76 25.55
C PHE A 102 -4.59 35.30 25.13
N LEU A 103 -4.96 35.05 23.87
CA LEU A 103 -5.20 33.70 23.37
C LEU A 103 -3.91 32.86 23.40
N ASN A 104 -2.77 33.43 23.01
CA ASN A 104 -1.48 32.74 23.08
C ASN A 104 -1.15 32.36 24.53
N GLY A 105 -1.28 33.28 25.47
CA GLY A 105 -1.09 33.01 26.89
C GLY A 105 -2.06 31.95 27.42
N LEU A 106 -3.34 32.02 27.05
CA LEU A 106 -4.36 31.07 27.49
C LEU A 106 -4.06 29.63 27.05
N PHE A 107 -3.59 29.42 25.82
CA PHE A 107 -3.35 28.09 25.26
C PHE A 107 -1.92 27.56 25.45
N THR A 108 -0.94 28.41 25.79
CA THR A 108 0.45 27.99 26.01
C THR A 108 0.88 28.01 27.48
N SER A 109 0.07 28.58 28.38
CA SER A 109 0.41 28.69 29.80
C SER A 109 0.57 27.31 30.47
N GLU A 110 1.56 27.21 31.35
CA GLU A 110 1.76 26.04 32.21
C GLU A 110 0.86 26.05 33.46
N ASP A 111 0.24 27.20 33.76
CA ASP A 111 -0.62 27.41 34.92
C ASP A 111 -1.85 26.48 34.90
N SER A 112 -2.16 25.89 36.05
CA SER A 112 -3.21 24.87 36.17
C SER A 112 -4.63 25.41 35.98
N GLU A 113 -4.89 26.66 36.39
CA GLU A 113 -6.21 27.28 36.25
C GLU A 113 -6.46 27.68 34.80
N LEU A 114 -5.44 28.25 34.14
CA LEU A 114 -5.51 28.57 32.71
C LEU A 114 -5.61 27.32 31.83
N LYS A 115 -4.94 26.22 32.18
CA LYS A 115 -5.13 24.91 31.53
C LYS A 115 -6.54 24.36 31.73
N LYS A 116 -7.14 24.53 32.91
CA LYS A 116 -8.53 24.11 33.16
C LYS A 116 -9.51 24.95 32.33
N ALA A 117 -9.29 26.27 32.26
CA ALA A 117 -10.11 27.18 31.47
C ALA A 117 -9.98 26.90 29.95
N SER A 118 -8.76 26.75 29.43
CA SER A 118 -8.56 26.33 28.03
C SER A 118 -9.07 24.92 27.77
N GLY A 119 -9.01 24.02 28.75
CA GLY A 119 -9.63 22.69 28.72
C GLY A 119 -11.13 22.73 28.40
N GLN A 120 -11.85 23.71 28.93
CA GLN A 120 -13.28 23.90 28.64
C GLN A 120 -13.53 24.31 27.18
N PHE A 121 -12.59 25.00 26.55
CA PHE A 121 -12.67 25.34 25.12
C PHE A 121 -12.59 24.11 24.21
N TYR A 122 -11.89 23.06 24.64
CA TYR A 122 -11.83 21.80 23.90
C TYR A 122 -13.05 20.90 24.14
N ALA A 123 -13.88 21.19 25.14
CA ALA A 123 -15.04 20.37 25.48
C ALA A 123 -16.06 20.34 24.33
N GLY A 124 -16.56 19.13 24.02
CA GLY A 124 -17.57 18.95 22.97
C GLY A 124 -17.11 19.33 21.56
N SER A 125 -15.80 19.40 21.32
CA SER A 125 -15.21 19.85 20.05
C SER A 125 -15.60 21.28 19.66
N ALA A 126 -15.95 22.14 20.64
CA ALA A 126 -16.34 23.52 20.40
C ALA A 126 -15.35 24.20 19.46
N HIS A 127 -14.04 24.16 19.81
CA HIS A 127 -12.91 24.70 19.04
C HIS A 127 -12.95 24.51 17.51
N LEU A 128 -13.55 23.43 17.00
CA LEU A 128 -13.69 23.21 15.56
C LEU A 128 -14.66 24.22 14.92
N ASN A 129 -15.74 24.57 15.61
CA ASN A 129 -16.70 25.57 15.16
C ASN A 129 -16.06 26.96 15.13
N GLU A 130 -15.27 27.34 16.16
CA GLU A 130 -14.55 28.62 16.12
C GLU A 130 -13.48 28.62 15.03
N MET A 131 -12.80 27.49 14.79
CA MET A 131 -11.86 27.40 13.67
C MET A 131 -12.54 27.56 12.32
N GLU A 132 -13.76 27.03 12.14
CA GLU A 132 -14.56 27.23 10.93
C GLU A 132 -15.00 28.69 10.76
N LEU A 133 -15.41 29.35 11.86
CA LEU A 133 -15.71 30.78 11.84
C LEU A 133 -14.48 31.62 11.47
N TRP A 134 -13.31 31.29 12.02
CA TRP A 134 -12.04 31.96 11.68
C TRP A 134 -11.65 31.71 10.24
N TRP A 135 -11.75 30.47 9.75
CA TRP A 135 -11.52 30.13 8.35
C TRP A 135 -12.39 30.99 7.44
N ASN A 136 -13.70 31.05 7.70
CA ASN A 136 -14.63 31.84 6.89
C ASN A 136 -14.37 33.35 6.98
N ALA A 137 -14.03 33.87 8.17
CA ALA A 137 -13.76 35.29 8.39
C ALA A 137 -12.45 35.77 7.73
N CYS A 138 -11.43 34.91 7.66
CA CYS A 138 -10.15 35.23 7.03
C CYS A 138 -10.18 35.11 5.50
N GLY A 139 -11.31 34.74 4.89
CA GLY A 139 -11.42 34.51 3.45
C GLY A 139 -11.15 33.06 3.01
N GLY A 140 -10.99 32.15 3.96
CA GLY A 140 -10.90 30.70 3.75
C GLY A 140 -9.80 30.33 2.75
N GLU A 141 -10.21 29.71 1.64
CA GLU A 141 -9.30 29.30 0.56
C GLU A 141 -8.58 30.47 -0.12
N THR A 142 -9.07 31.70 0.04
CA THR A 142 -8.44 32.89 -0.58
C THR A 142 -7.29 33.48 0.25
N ASP A 143 -7.17 33.10 1.53
CA ASP A 143 -6.04 33.48 2.37
C ASP A 143 -4.92 32.45 2.25
N GLN A 144 -3.89 32.80 1.47
CA GLN A 144 -2.74 31.95 1.22
C GLN A 144 -2.01 31.55 2.52
N ALA A 145 -1.93 32.45 3.52
CA ALA A 145 -1.20 32.16 4.75
C ALA A 145 -1.94 31.10 5.60
N MET A 146 -3.27 31.21 5.66
CA MET A 146 -4.11 30.20 6.31
C MET A 146 -4.06 28.86 5.57
N ALA A 147 -4.13 28.88 4.23
CA ALA A 147 -4.04 27.68 3.41
C ALA A 147 -2.70 26.95 3.60
N ASP A 148 -1.58 27.68 3.58
CA ASP A 148 -0.23 27.13 3.80
C ASP A 148 -0.11 26.50 5.19
N TRP A 149 -0.65 27.17 6.22
CA TRP A 149 -0.66 26.64 7.58
C TRP A 149 -1.46 25.32 7.69
N VAL A 150 -2.67 25.27 7.11
CA VAL A 150 -3.48 24.04 7.09
C VAL A 150 -2.74 22.90 6.38
N MET A 151 -2.11 23.22 5.24
CA MET A 151 -1.34 22.24 4.47
C MET A 151 -0.14 21.72 5.25
N GLU A 152 0.57 22.58 5.99
CA GLU A 152 1.68 22.17 6.86
C GLU A 152 1.20 21.20 7.95
N LYS A 153 0.07 21.49 8.62
CA LYS A 153 -0.46 20.60 9.67
C LYS A 153 -0.98 19.28 9.10
N ALA A 154 -1.65 19.32 7.95
CA ALA A 154 -2.11 18.11 7.25
C ALA A 154 -0.92 17.24 6.81
N ALA A 155 0.15 17.85 6.28
CA ALA A 155 1.37 17.17 5.90
C ALA A 155 2.05 16.50 7.10
N ALA A 156 2.13 17.18 8.25
CA ALA A 156 2.69 16.61 9.47
C ALA A 156 1.90 15.38 9.96
N ILE A 157 0.57 15.41 9.88
CA ILE A 157 -0.30 14.27 10.21
C ILE A 157 -0.03 13.09 9.27
N CYS A 158 -0.05 13.34 7.95
CA CYS A 158 0.20 12.29 6.95
C CYS A 158 1.63 11.73 7.07
N ALA A 159 2.61 12.59 7.35
CA ALA A 159 3.97 12.18 7.59
C ALA A 159 4.10 11.29 8.83
N ARG A 160 3.35 11.57 9.90
CA ARG A 160 3.31 10.69 11.07
C ARG A 160 2.74 9.32 10.73
N GLU A 161 1.63 9.25 10.01
CA GLU A 161 1.04 7.98 9.56
C GLU A 161 2.01 7.17 8.70
N ALA A 162 2.60 7.79 7.68
CA ALA A 162 3.58 7.15 6.80
C ALA A 162 4.81 6.64 7.58
N SER A 163 5.23 7.36 8.63
CA SER A 163 6.39 6.96 9.45
C SER A 163 6.20 5.59 10.12
N HIS A 164 4.97 5.19 10.43
CA HIS A 164 4.68 3.89 11.04
C HIS A 164 4.89 2.72 10.07
N LEU A 165 4.95 2.97 8.76
CA LEU A 165 5.28 1.96 7.74
C LEU A 165 6.73 2.04 7.28
N THR A 166 7.37 3.20 7.45
CA THR A 166 8.73 3.45 6.98
C THR A 166 9.73 3.40 8.13
N ASP A 167 9.93 4.54 8.79
CA ASP A 167 11.08 4.83 9.65
C ASP A 167 10.91 4.16 11.01
N ARG A 168 9.65 4.07 11.47
CA ARG A 168 9.24 3.46 12.74
C ARG A 168 8.53 2.13 12.55
N ALA A 169 8.79 1.46 11.43
CA ALA A 169 8.12 0.19 11.12
C ALA A 169 8.34 -0.88 12.18
N PHE A 170 9.53 -0.94 12.79
CA PHE A 170 9.90 -1.98 13.76
C PHE A 170 9.21 -1.84 15.11
N ASP A 171 8.95 -0.61 15.55
CA ASP A 171 8.38 -0.30 16.87
C ASP A 171 6.94 0.21 16.80
N GLY A 172 6.36 0.23 15.59
CA GLY A 172 5.05 0.81 15.32
C GLY A 172 3.90 -0.19 15.47
N PRO A 173 2.65 0.31 15.63
CA PRO A 173 1.46 -0.53 15.70
C PRO A 173 1.16 -1.28 14.38
N HIS A 174 1.89 -0.98 13.30
CA HIS A 174 1.69 -1.53 11.95
C HIS A 174 2.88 -2.36 11.45
N PHE A 175 3.63 -3.01 12.35
CA PHE A 175 4.82 -3.79 12.00
C PHE A 175 4.57 -4.85 10.91
N GLU A 176 3.53 -5.69 11.05
CA GLU A 176 3.24 -6.74 10.07
C GLU A 176 2.83 -6.16 8.71
N ASP A 177 2.09 -5.05 8.71
CA ASP A 177 1.73 -4.33 7.48
C ASP A 177 2.97 -3.77 6.79
N ALA A 178 3.87 -3.13 7.55
CA ALA A 178 5.12 -2.61 7.03
C ALA A 178 6.00 -3.73 6.45
N LYS A 179 6.04 -4.90 7.10
CA LYS A 179 6.78 -6.08 6.64
C LYS A 179 6.18 -6.65 5.35
N ALA A 180 4.85 -6.70 5.23
CA ALA A 180 4.17 -7.16 4.01
C ALA A 180 4.41 -6.23 2.81
N LEU A 181 4.58 -4.92 3.05
CA LEU A 181 4.87 -3.94 2.01
C LEU A 181 6.35 -3.89 1.58
N ARG A 182 7.23 -4.64 2.25
CA ARG A 182 8.67 -4.73 1.96
C ARG A 182 8.95 -5.99 1.17
N LEU A 183 9.24 -5.85 -0.12
CA LEU A 183 9.70 -6.94 -0.96
C LEU A 183 11.16 -6.72 -1.33
N PRO A 184 12.12 -7.43 -0.73
CA PRO A 184 13.51 -7.40 -1.20
C PRO A 184 13.64 -8.08 -2.57
N ALA A 185 14.55 -7.60 -3.42
CA ALA A 185 14.78 -8.17 -4.75
C ALA A 185 15.11 -9.68 -4.71
N THR A 186 15.81 -10.13 -3.68
CA THR A 186 16.18 -11.53 -3.47
C THR A 186 15.02 -12.43 -3.05
N LYS A 187 13.91 -11.84 -2.59
CA LYS A 187 12.70 -12.55 -2.15
C LYS A 187 11.59 -12.54 -3.20
N ILE A 188 11.83 -11.96 -4.37
CA ILE A 188 10.87 -12.05 -5.48
C ILE A 188 10.75 -13.51 -5.90
N SER A 189 9.52 -14.01 -5.90
CA SER A 189 9.16 -15.40 -6.22
C SER A 189 7.88 -15.42 -7.05
N VAL A 190 7.59 -16.56 -7.68
CA VAL A 190 6.35 -16.74 -8.46
C VAL A 190 5.12 -16.48 -7.59
N LYS A 191 5.11 -17.04 -6.38
CA LYS A 191 4.05 -16.81 -5.38
C LYS A 191 3.82 -15.34 -5.08
N ALA A 192 4.89 -14.56 -4.86
CA ALA A 192 4.76 -13.14 -4.55
C ALA A 192 4.18 -12.30 -5.71
N VAL A 193 4.39 -12.74 -6.96
CA VAL A 193 3.80 -12.14 -8.16
C VAL A 193 2.33 -12.55 -8.30
N ASP A 194 2.02 -13.84 -8.10
CA ASP A 194 0.65 -14.37 -8.21
C ASP A 194 -0.29 -13.82 -7.12
N GLU A 195 0.22 -13.59 -5.91
CA GLU A 195 -0.55 -13.05 -4.78
C GLU A 195 -0.73 -11.52 -4.87
N PHE A 196 -0.03 -10.84 -5.77
CA PHE A 196 -0.11 -9.38 -5.85
C PHE A 196 -1.48 -8.92 -6.32
N GLN A 197 -2.14 -8.12 -5.48
CA GLN A 197 -3.41 -7.48 -5.81
C GLN A 197 -3.40 -6.02 -5.36
N VAL A 198 -3.62 -5.10 -6.29
CA VAL A 198 -3.70 -3.66 -5.98
C VAL A 198 -4.83 -3.38 -4.97
N LYS A 199 -5.94 -4.11 -5.04
CA LYS A 199 -7.04 -3.98 -4.07
C LYS A 199 -6.62 -4.33 -2.64
N ALA A 200 -5.75 -5.34 -2.47
CA ALA A 200 -5.23 -5.73 -1.16
C ALA A 200 -4.29 -4.66 -0.58
N LEU A 201 -3.51 -3.97 -1.43
CA LEU A 201 -2.75 -2.79 -1.00
C LEU A 201 -3.66 -1.65 -0.54
N GLY A 202 -4.73 -1.38 -1.29
CA GLY A 202 -5.71 -0.35 -0.94
C GLY A 202 -6.31 -0.56 0.46
N SER A 203 -6.69 -1.80 0.80
CA SER A 203 -7.24 -2.11 2.12
C SER A 203 -6.22 -1.96 3.25
N VAL A 204 -4.95 -2.29 3.00
CA VAL A 204 -3.87 -1.98 3.95
C VAL A 204 -3.79 -0.47 4.15
N TYR A 205 -3.69 0.31 3.08
CA TYR A 205 -3.54 1.77 3.16
C TYR A 205 -4.70 2.49 3.83
N ASP A 206 -5.94 2.05 3.59
CA ASP A 206 -7.13 2.55 4.29
C ASP A 206 -7.05 2.35 5.81
N ARG A 207 -6.43 1.25 6.27
CA ARG A 207 -6.21 0.98 7.69
C ARG A 207 -5.06 1.81 8.27
N VAL A 208 -3.93 1.89 7.57
CA VAL A 208 -2.67 2.41 8.14
C VAL A 208 -2.38 3.89 7.85
N THR A 209 -3.00 4.47 6.83
CA THR A 209 -2.88 5.89 6.47
C THR A 209 -4.25 6.56 6.29
N PRO A 210 -5.15 6.47 7.28
CA PRO A 210 -6.54 6.88 7.13
C PRO A 210 -6.71 8.37 6.81
N ASN A 211 -5.89 9.25 7.38
CA ASN A 211 -5.98 10.69 7.09
C ASN A 211 -5.49 11.01 5.67
N LEU A 212 -4.40 10.38 5.23
CA LEU A 212 -3.96 10.48 3.84
C LEU A 212 -5.04 9.98 2.87
N GLN A 213 -5.67 8.83 3.16
CA GLN A 213 -6.76 8.32 2.33
C GLN A 213 -7.97 9.25 2.33
N ARG A 214 -8.29 9.90 3.44
CA ARG A 214 -9.37 10.90 3.51
C ARG A 214 -9.09 12.09 2.60
N ILE A 215 -7.86 12.62 2.62
CA ILE A 215 -7.44 13.71 1.73
C ILE A 215 -7.50 13.26 0.26
N LEU A 216 -6.92 12.10 -0.06
CA LEU A 216 -6.94 11.58 -1.43
C LEU A 216 -8.36 11.32 -1.93
N ARG A 217 -9.27 10.84 -1.07
CA ARG A 217 -10.70 10.70 -1.40
C ARG A 217 -11.31 12.07 -1.69
N ALA A 218 -11.09 13.07 -0.84
CA ALA A 218 -11.62 14.42 -1.07
C ALA A 218 -11.14 14.99 -2.41
N VAL A 219 -9.84 14.89 -2.72
CA VAL A 219 -9.25 15.42 -3.95
C VAL A 219 -9.69 14.66 -5.21
N THR A 220 -9.93 13.34 -5.10
CA THR A 220 -10.33 12.52 -6.25
C THR A 220 -11.84 12.38 -6.43
N THR A 221 -12.65 12.86 -5.47
CA THR A 221 -14.12 12.78 -5.53
C THR A 221 -14.63 13.66 -6.67
N PRO A 222 -15.50 13.13 -7.55
CA PRO A 222 -16.04 13.89 -8.65
C PRO A 222 -16.94 15.02 -8.13
N PRO A 223 -17.09 16.11 -8.90
CA PRO A 223 -18.20 16.99 -8.68
C PRO A 223 -19.52 16.23 -8.83
N PRO A 224 -20.57 16.61 -8.06
CA PRO A 224 -21.87 15.98 -8.13
C PRO A 224 -22.39 16.00 -9.58
N GLY A 225 -22.88 14.84 -10.05
CA GLY A 225 -23.41 14.68 -11.41
C GLY A 225 -22.42 14.22 -12.48
N SER A 226 -21.14 14.02 -12.15
CA SER A 226 -20.16 13.43 -13.09
C SER A 226 -19.96 11.93 -12.87
N GLU A 227 -20.11 11.15 -13.94
CA GLU A 227 -19.86 9.71 -13.92
C GLU A 227 -18.36 9.40 -13.75
N ALA A 228 -18.06 8.44 -12.88
CA ALA A 228 -16.70 8.01 -12.63
C ALA A 228 -16.16 7.17 -13.82
N LYS A 229 -15.43 7.80 -14.75
CA LYS A 229 -14.82 7.09 -15.90
C LYS A 229 -13.61 6.21 -15.54
N ARG A 230 -12.99 6.41 -14.37
CA ARG A 230 -11.75 5.73 -13.96
C ARG A 230 -11.91 5.12 -12.57
N ASN A 231 -11.26 3.98 -12.34
CA ASN A 231 -11.19 3.41 -11.00
C ASN A 231 -10.25 4.24 -10.12
N ARG A 232 -10.86 5.09 -9.29
CA ARG A 232 -10.14 6.02 -8.39
C ARG A 232 -9.46 5.31 -7.24
N GLU A 233 -9.93 4.14 -6.82
CA GLU A 233 -9.29 3.36 -5.75
C GLU A 233 -7.89 2.93 -6.15
N PHE A 234 -7.71 2.49 -7.40
CA PHE A 234 -6.39 2.16 -7.93
C PHE A 234 -5.49 3.39 -7.99
N GLY A 235 -6.00 4.55 -8.43
CA GLY A 235 -5.25 5.80 -8.43
C GLY A 235 -4.76 6.19 -7.03
N ARG A 236 -5.64 6.15 -6.02
CA ARG A 236 -5.29 6.46 -4.63
C ARG A 236 -4.26 5.48 -4.06
N THR A 237 -4.43 4.19 -4.35
CA THR A 237 -3.50 3.13 -3.95
C THR A 237 -2.12 3.34 -4.56
N MET A 238 -2.06 3.71 -5.85
CA MET A 238 -0.81 4.00 -6.55
C MET A 238 -0.11 5.22 -5.97
N ILE A 239 -0.82 6.35 -5.78
CA ILE A 239 -0.28 7.58 -5.18
C ILE A 239 0.30 7.29 -3.79
N THR A 240 -0.44 6.53 -2.97
CA THR A 240 0.02 6.15 -1.62
C THR A 240 1.28 5.30 -1.69
N SER A 241 1.31 4.30 -2.59
CA SER A 241 2.49 3.46 -2.80
C SER A 241 3.70 4.28 -3.25
N MET A 242 3.50 5.26 -4.13
CA MET A 242 4.56 6.16 -4.61
C MET A 242 5.09 7.02 -3.46
N ALA A 243 4.21 7.66 -2.69
CA ALA A 243 4.59 8.49 -1.56
C ALA A 243 5.37 7.71 -0.49
N LEU A 244 4.91 6.49 -0.17
CA LEU A 244 5.60 5.62 0.78
C LEU A 244 6.97 5.15 0.27
N ASN A 245 7.08 4.83 -1.03
CA ASN A 245 8.35 4.42 -1.63
C ASN A 245 9.37 5.58 -1.71
N LEU A 246 8.91 6.78 -2.04
CA LEU A 246 9.74 7.99 -2.04
C LEU A 246 10.25 8.32 -0.62
N ARG A 247 9.42 8.10 0.40
CA ARG A 247 9.83 8.24 1.79
C ARG A 247 10.81 7.15 2.21
N SER A 248 10.56 5.91 1.81
CA SER A 248 11.45 4.78 2.10
C SER A 248 11.42 3.76 0.98
N GLN A 249 12.58 3.61 0.33
CA GLN A 249 12.78 2.63 -0.74
C GLN A 249 12.62 1.18 -0.29
N LYS A 250 12.51 0.92 1.02
CA LYS A 250 12.19 -0.40 1.57
C LYS A 250 10.72 -0.76 1.37
N THR A 251 9.81 0.22 1.41
CA THR A 251 8.37 0.03 1.21
C THR A 251 8.08 0.06 -0.28
N ASN A 252 8.34 -1.05 -0.96
CA ASN A 252 8.49 -1.11 -2.41
C ASN A 252 7.64 -2.21 -3.07
N TYR A 253 6.71 -2.87 -2.37
CA TYR A 253 6.02 -4.03 -2.94
C TYR A 253 5.35 -3.72 -4.29
N HIS A 254 4.60 -2.61 -4.38
CA HIS A 254 4.02 -2.14 -5.64
C HIS A 254 5.10 -1.86 -6.71
N GLN A 255 6.12 -1.09 -6.35
CA GLN A 255 7.22 -0.69 -7.25
C GLN A 255 8.03 -1.89 -7.76
N ALA A 256 8.20 -2.92 -6.93
CA ALA A 256 8.87 -4.16 -7.29
C ALA A 256 8.07 -4.89 -8.37
N ILE A 257 6.75 -5.03 -8.22
CA ILE A 257 5.90 -5.66 -9.24
C ILE A 257 5.86 -4.83 -10.53
N MET A 258 5.72 -3.51 -10.44
CA MET A 258 5.81 -2.62 -11.61
C MET A 258 7.13 -2.77 -12.36
N SER A 259 8.25 -2.95 -11.64
CA SER A 259 9.55 -3.18 -12.28
C SER A 259 9.61 -4.47 -13.09
N LEU A 260 8.92 -5.53 -12.64
CA LEU A 260 8.84 -6.79 -13.38
C LEU A 260 7.99 -6.63 -14.65
N ILE A 261 6.88 -5.89 -14.56
CA ILE A 261 6.05 -5.55 -15.72
C ILE A 261 6.87 -4.74 -16.73
N PHE A 262 7.65 -3.77 -16.26
CA PHE A 262 8.52 -2.96 -17.13
C PHE A 262 9.63 -3.76 -17.79
N TRP A 263 10.14 -4.79 -17.09
CA TRP A 263 11.10 -5.71 -17.68
C TRP A 263 10.48 -6.51 -18.82
N ASP A 264 9.29 -7.06 -18.60
CA ASP A 264 8.55 -7.85 -19.60
C ASP A 264 8.24 -7.02 -20.86
N ASN A 265 7.87 -5.75 -20.67
CA ASN A 265 7.60 -4.80 -21.75
C ASN A 265 8.88 -4.20 -22.36
N ARG A 266 10.07 -4.67 -21.97
CA ARG A 266 11.38 -4.22 -22.49
C ARG A 266 11.59 -2.71 -22.42
N LEU A 267 11.10 -2.08 -21.35
CA LEU A 267 11.29 -0.64 -21.17
C LEU A 267 12.80 -0.32 -21.11
N PRO A 268 13.27 0.71 -21.83
CA PRO A 268 14.66 1.14 -21.77
C PRO A 268 15.08 1.51 -20.34
N LYS A 269 16.32 1.15 -19.97
CA LYS A 269 16.91 1.46 -18.64
C LYS A 269 16.70 2.91 -18.21
N ARG A 270 16.84 3.87 -19.13
CA ARG A 270 16.65 5.32 -18.84
C ARG A 270 15.22 5.63 -18.38
N ILE A 271 14.22 5.01 -18.99
CA ILE A 271 12.82 5.19 -18.59
C ILE A 271 12.58 4.57 -17.20
N VAL A 272 13.14 3.38 -16.95
CA VAL A 272 13.04 2.74 -15.62
C VAL A 272 13.69 3.61 -14.53
N GLN A 273 14.84 4.23 -14.81
CA GLN A 273 15.50 5.15 -13.89
C GLN A 273 14.64 6.39 -13.61
N MET A 274 14.10 7.03 -14.65
CA MET A 274 13.17 8.15 -14.50
C MET A 274 11.93 7.76 -13.67
N LEU A 275 11.32 6.61 -13.95
CA LEU A 275 10.15 6.14 -13.20
C LEU A 275 10.48 5.75 -11.76
N ASN A 276 11.72 5.38 -11.47
CA ASN A 276 12.19 5.15 -10.10
C ASN A 276 12.32 6.46 -9.31
N GLU A 277 12.77 7.54 -9.93
CA GLU A 277 12.83 8.88 -9.31
C GLU A 277 11.43 9.41 -8.95
N PHE A 278 10.40 9.04 -9.72
CA PHE A 278 9.00 9.33 -9.40
C PHE A 278 8.35 8.36 -8.40
N GLY A 279 9.09 7.34 -7.92
CA GLY A 279 8.55 6.32 -7.02
C GLY A 279 7.55 5.35 -7.67
N ILE A 280 7.53 5.25 -9.01
CA ILE A 280 6.61 4.37 -9.76
C ILE A 280 7.18 2.94 -9.87
N SER A 281 8.51 2.82 -9.97
CA SER A 281 9.23 1.54 -10.08
C SER A 281 10.41 1.50 -9.14
N SER A 282 10.91 0.29 -8.85
CA SER A 282 12.23 0.13 -8.24
C SER A 282 13.35 0.41 -9.25
N SER A 283 14.57 0.58 -8.75
CA SER A 283 15.75 0.83 -9.59
C SER A 283 16.05 -0.32 -10.56
N HIS A 284 16.76 -0.01 -11.65
CA HIS A 284 17.17 -1.04 -12.62
C HIS A 284 18.08 -2.12 -12.01
N ALA A 285 18.93 -1.77 -11.04
CA ALA A 285 19.75 -2.74 -10.32
C ALA A 285 18.90 -3.69 -9.48
N TYR A 286 17.86 -3.17 -8.82
CA TYR A 286 16.86 -3.97 -8.13
C TYR A 286 16.14 -4.90 -9.11
N GLN A 287 15.69 -4.38 -10.26
CA GLN A 287 14.99 -5.13 -11.31
C GLN A 287 15.80 -6.35 -11.78
N ILE A 288 17.10 -6.18 -12.10
CA ILE A 288 17.97 -7.30 -12.50
C ILE A 288 18.05 -8.36 -11.39
N LYS A 289 18.27 -7.95 -10.14
CA LYS A 289 18.33 -8.88 -8.99
C LYS A 289 17.00 -9.61 -8.82
N GLY A 290 15.89 -8.89 -9.00
CA GLY A 290 14.53 -9.41 -8.96
C GLY A 290 14.27 -10.48 -10.01
N ILE A 291 14.65 -10.23 -11.26
CA ILE A 291 14.50 -11.20 -12.35
C ILE A 291 15.36 -12.45 -12.10
N LYS A 292 16.57 -12.30 -11.56
CA LYS A 292 17.40 -13.45 -11.16
C LYS A 292 16.73 -14.28 -10.06
N ALA A 293 16.16 -13.63 -9.04
CA ALA A 293 15.45 -14.32 -7.96
C ALA A 293 14.18 -15.02 -8.45
N LEU A 294 13.38 -14.34 -9.28
CA LEU A 294 12.20 -14.91 -9.93
C LEU A 294 12.57 -16.12 -10.79
N SER A 295 13.62 -16.01 -11.61
CA SER A 295 14.11 -17.11 -12.44
C SER A 295 14.51 -18.32 -11.59
N LYS A 296 15.19 -18.09 -10.45
CA LYS A 296 15.52 -19.15 -9.50
C LYS A 296 14.26 -19.78 -8.91
N SER A 297 13.28 -18.97 -8.50
CA SER A 297 11.99 -19.46 -7.98
C SER A 297 11.24 -20.31 -9.01
N VAL A 298 11.24 -19.91 -10.29
CA VAL A 298 10.64 -20.71 -11.38
C VAL A 298 11.39 -22.03 -11.57
N GLN A 299 12.73 -22.01 -11.56
CA GLN A 299 13.53 -23.23 -11.65
C GLN A 299 13.28 -24.18 -10.46
N ASP A 300 13.16 -23.65 -9.24
CA ASP A 300 12.90 -24.43 -8.05
C ASP A 300 11.51 -25.10 -8.14
N LEU A 301 10.49 -24.37 -8.63
CA LEU A 301 9.16 -24.94 -8.92
C LEU A 301 9.21 -26.01 -10.01
N ALA A 302 9.92 -25.75 -11.10
CA ALA A 302 10.10 -26.71 -12.18
C ALA A 302 10.82 -27.98 -11.68
N ARG A 303 11.85 -27.85 -10.83
CA ARG A 303 12.53 -28.99 -10.20
C ARG A 303 11.61 -29.75 -9.26
N ALA A 304 10.84 -29.06 -8.42
CA ALA A 304 9.88 -29.68 -7.52
C ALA A 304 8.86 -30.52 -8.33
N ALA A 305 8.31 -29.94 -9.40
CA ALA A 305 7.35 -30.60 -10.25
C ALA A 305 7.98 -31.73 -11.10
N ALA A 306 9.23 -31.57 -11.54
CA ALA A 306 10.01 -32.61 -12.23
C ALA A 306 10.39 -33.78 -11.31
N ASN A 307 10.51 -33.56 -9.99
CA ASN A 307 10.82 -34.60 -9.02
C ASN A 307 9.57 -35.23 -8.40
N ASP A 308 8.39 -34.65 -8.60
CA ASP A 308 7.12 -35.16 -8.10
C ASP A 308 6.79 -36.52 -8.74
N ILE A 309 6.85 -37.60 -7.95
CA ILE A 309 6.65 -38.97 -8.44
C ILE A 309 5.19 -39.18 -8.84
N ALA A 310 4.25 -38.40 -8.31
CA ALA A 310 2.83 -38.52 -8.61
C ALA A 310 2.44 -37.95 -9.98
N LYS A 311 3.36 -37.29 -10.70
CA LYS A 311 3.07 -36.61 -11.97
C LYS A 311 3.76 -37.27 -13.16
N ILE A 312 3.04 -37.36 -14.27
CA ILE A 312 3.59 -37.87 -15.53
C ILE A 312 4.39 -36.74 -16.19
N LYS A 313 5.67 -36.99 -16.47
CA LYS A 313 6.58 -36.00 -17.05
C LYS A 313 6.91 -36.37 -18.48
N MET A 314 6.85 -35.38 -19.35
CA MET A 314 7.26 -35.47 -20.74
C MET A 314 8.27 -34.36 -20.99
N LEU A 315 9.38 -34.67 -21.65
CA LEU A 315 10.40 -33.69 -22.02
C LEU A 315 10.54 -33.70 -23.55
N PRO A 316 9.58 -33.15 -24.31
CA PRO A 316 9.79 -32.88 -25.72
C PRO A 316 11.06 -32.03 -25.89
N TYR A 317 11.92 -32.51 -26.76
CA TYR A 317 13.16 -31.88 -27.16
C TYR A 317 13.04 -31.58 -28.65
N ASP A 318 13.26 -30.32 -29.02
CA ASP A 318 13.24 -29.90 -30.41
C ASP A 318 14.39 -28.93 -30.70
N ASN A 319 14.91 -29.01 -31.93
CA ASN A 319 15.96 -28.14 -32.42
C ASN A 319 15.31 -27.08 -33.32
N PHE A 320 15.22 -25.85 -32.82
CA PHE A 320 14.69 -24.73 -33.58
C PHE A 320 15.85 -23.95 -34.20
N ASN A 321 16.04 -24.18 -35.49
CA ASN A 321 16.87 -23.34 -36.33
C ASN A 321 16.02 -22.18 -36.85
N TRP A 322 16.36 -20.95 -36.47
CA TRP A 322 15.70 -19.76 -37.00
C TRP A 322 16.72 -18.71 -37.45
N MET A 323 16.36 -17.96 -38.49
CA MET A 323 17.20 -16.87 -39.00
C MET A 323 16.56 -15.54 -38.61
N SER A 324 17.30 -14.75 -37.82
CA SER A 324 16.96 -13.35 -37.60
C SER A 324 17.29 -12.57 -38.87
N ARG A 325 16.26 -12.08 -39.57
CA ARG A 325 16.45 -11.15 -40.68
C ARG A 325 16.71 -9.77 -40.09
N ALA A 326 17.91 -9.22 -40.32
CA ALA A 326 18.10 -7.78 -40.24
C ALA A 326 17.17 -7.14 -41.28
N TRP A 327 16.40 -6.13 -40.86
CA TRP A 327 15.44 -5.45 -41.75
C TRP A 327 16.11 -4.82 -42.99
N GLU A 328 17.43 -4.62 -42.91
CA GLU A 328 18.30 -4.27 -44.03
C GLU A 328 19.40 -5.33 -44.19
N THR A 329 19.28 -6.20 -45.18
CA THR A 329 20.40 -7.03 -45.67
C THR A 329 21.30 -6.16 -46.54
N SER A 330 22.14 -5.31 -45.93
CA SER A 330 23.30 -4.77 -46.64
C SER A 330 24.40 -5.83 -46.73
N ALA A 331 25.37 -5.67 -47.64
CA ALA A 331 26.54 -6.56 -47.74
C ALA A 331 27.35 -6.68 -46.42
N THR A 332 27.12 -5.77 -45.46
CA THR A 332 27.74 -5.76 -44.13
C THR A 332 26.88 -6.37 -43.01
N HIS A 333 25.55 -6.47 -43.17
CA HIS A 333 24.65 -7.05 -42.18
C HIS A 333 24.20 -8.44 -42.63
N LYS A 334 24.99 -9.47 -42.31
CA LYS A 334 24.65 -10.87 -42.57
C LYS A 334 23.47 -11.30 -41.70
N SER A 335 22.60 -12.16 -42.25
CA SER A 335 21.57 -12.87 -41.48
C SER A 335 22.22 -13.62 -40.33
N GLN A 336 21.75 -13.41 -39.09
CA GLN A 336 22.18 -14.19 -37.96
C GLN A 336 21.36 -15.49 -37.92
N SER A 337 22.05 -16.61 -38.13
CA SER A 337 21.48 -17.95 -37.92
C SER A 337 21.56 -18.28 -36.43
N HIS A 338 20.42 -18.53 -35.81
CA HIS A 338 20.32 -19.02 -34.45
C HIS A 338 20.00 -20.52 -34.51
N ASP A 339 20.96 -21.34 -34.12
CA ASP A 339 20.74 -22.76 -33.84
C ASP A 339 20.44 -22.87 -32.34
N GLN A 340 19.17 -23.11 -31.99
CA GLN A 340 18.72 -23.16 -30.61
C GLN A 340 18.05 -24.48 -30.33
N VAL A 341 18.38 -25.04 -29.17
CA VAL A 341 17.76 -26.22 -28.61
C VAL A 341 16.69 -25.77 -27.63
N ALA A 342 15.47 -26.24 -27.80
CA ALA A 342 14.40 -26.09 -26.82
C ALA A 342 14.07 -27.46 -26.21
N ALA A 343 14.13 -27.53 -24.87
CA ALA A 343 13.57 -28.63 -24.11
C ALA A 343 12.42 -28.06 -23.28
N LEU A 344 11.21 -28.59 -23.48
CA LEU A 344 10.03 -28.16 -22.73
C LEU A 344 9.67 -29.27 -21.75
N LEU A 345 9.64 -28.98 -20.45
CA LEU A 345 9.12 -29.91 -19.45
C LEU A 345 7.60 -29.78 -19.41
N VAL A 346 6.90 -30.78 -19.93
CA VAL A 346 5.44 -30.90 -19.87
C VAL A 346 5.07 -31.86 -18.76
N ILE A 347 4.19 -31.41 -17.87
CA ILE A 347 3.69 -32.20 -16.75
C ILE A 347 2.22 -32.48 -17.01
N LEU A 348 1.89 -33.75 -17.23
CA LEU A 348 0.53 -34.18 -17.55
C LEU A 348 -0.23 -34.47 -16.25
N PRO A 349 -1.51 -34.07 -16.16
CA PRO A 349 -2.34 -34.40 -15.02
C PRO A 349 -2.55 -35.91 -14.92
N THR A 350 -2.40 -36.43 -13.72
CA THR A 350 -2.70 -37.83 -13.36
C THR A 350 -4.14 -37.90 -12.84
N PRO A 351 -4.99 -38.79 -13.37
CA PRO A 351 -6.31 -39.02 -12.79
C PRO A 351 -6.23 -39.46 -11.33
N ASP A 352 -7.14 -38.97 -10.49
CA ASP A 352 -7.21 -39.33 -9.07
C ASP A 352 -7.26 -40.86 -8.88
N GLY A 353 -6.41 -41.39 -8.00
CA GLY A 353 -6.33 -42.82 -7.69
C GLY A 353 -5.53 -43.67 -8.68
N THR A 354 -4.86 -43.07 -9.66
CA THR A 354 -3.93 -43.78 -10.55
C THR A 354 -2.48 -43.40 -10.29
N ASP A 355 -1.61 -44.40 -10.12
CA ASP A 355 -0.17 -44.18 -10.07
C ASP A 355 0.32 -43.56 -11.38
N ALA A 356 1.24 -42.60 -11.30
CA ALA A 356 1.87 -42.00 -12.46
C ALA A 356 2.66 -43.03 -13.27
N LYS A 357 2.02 -43.62 -14.27
CA LYS A 357 2.70 -44.53 -15.18
C LYS A 357 3.50 -43.70 -16.20
N THR A 358 4.67 -44.21 -16.59
CA THR A 358 5.56 -43.57 -17.58
C THR A 358 4.79 -43.21 -18.87
N VAL A 359 5.11 -42.13 -19.57
CA VAL A 359 4.42 -41.71 -20.83
C VAL A 359 4.32 -42.86 -21.84
N THR A 360 5.31 -43.75 -21.87
CA THR A 360 5.38 -44.97 -22.71
C THR A 360 4.35 -46.06 -22.37
N SER A 361 3.68 -45.95 -21.23
CA SER A 361 2.61 -46.86 -20.80
C SER A 361 1.22 -46.44 -21.27
N ILE A 362 1.08 -45.20 -21.77
CA ILE A 362 -0.14 -44.72 -22.42
C ILE A 362 -0.30 -45.52 -23.71
N ALA A 363 -1.38 -46.28 -23.84
CA ALA A 363 -1.59 -47.32 -24.87
C ALA A 363 -1.28 -46.86 -26.31
N GLN A 364 -1.51 -45.57 -26.61
CA GLN A 364 -1.28 -44.98 -27.93
C GLN A 364 0.21 -44.86 -28.33
N PHE A 365 1.16 -44.85 -27.39
CA PHE A 365 2.59 -44.76 -27.71
C PHE A 365 3.19 -46.10 -28.16
N LYS A 366 2.59 -47.23 -27.77
CA LYS A 366 3.04 -48.56 -28.20
C LYS A 366 2.60 -48.89 -29.63
N GLU A 367 1.40 -48.48 -30.04
CA GLU A 367 0.91 -48.70 -31.42
C GLU A 367 1.66 -47.86 -32.47
N LYS A 368 2.10 -46.64 -32.11
CA LYS A 368 2.79 -45.74 -33.06
C LYS A 368 4.29 -46.00 -33.22
N ARG A 369 4.90 -46.84 -32.38
CA ARG A 369 6.33 -47.21 -32.49
C ARG A 369 6.63 -48.18 -33.62
N SER A 370 5.64 -48.93 -34.09
CA SER A 370 5.80 -49.95 -35.15
C SER A 370 5.86 -49.38 -36.57
N SER A 371 5.57 -48.11 -36.78
CA SER A 371 5.79 -47.42 -38.06
C SER A 371 6.92 -46.41 -37.89
N GLY A 372 7.89 -46.41 -38.82
CA GLY A 372 9.08 -45.54 -38.78
C GLY A 372 8.76 -44.05 -38.66
N ARG A 373 9.82 -43.21 -38.53
CA ARG A 373 9.79 -41.73 -38.48
C ARG A 373 8.46 -41.18 -39.00
N HIS A 374 7.67 -40.55 -38.13
CA HIS A 374 6.44 -39.86 -38.52
C HIS A 374 6.76 -38.87 -39.65
N SER A 375 6.55 -39.30 -40.89
CA SER A 375 6.61 -38.45 -42.06
C SER A 375 5.20 -37.92 -42.27
N ILE A 376 4.84 -36.89 -41.49
CA ILE A 376 3.59 -36.17 -41.72
C ILE A 376 3.81 -35.33 -42.99
N PRO A 377 3.03 -35.55 -44.06
CA PRO A 377 3.11 -34.73 -45.26
C PRO A 377 2.96 -33.24 -44.89
N PRO A 378 3.72 -32.31 -45.50
CA PRO A 378 3.73 -30.90 -45.10
C PRO A 378 2.34 -30.24 -45.03
N ARG A 379 1.38 -30.72 -45.84
CA ARG A 379 -0.02 -30.25 -45.84
C ARG A 379 -0.85 -30.80 -44.68
N GLN A 380 -0.55 -31.99 -44.18
CA GLN A 380 -1.20 -32.58 -42.99
C GLN A 380 -0.61 -32.01 -41.70
N ALA A 381 0.70 -31.77 -41.66
CA ALA A 381 1.36 -31.25 -40.46
C ALA A 381 0.77 -29.90 -40.05
N LEU A 382 0.55 -28.99 -40.99
CA LEU A 382 -0.05 -27.69 -40.68
C LEU A 382 -1.50 -27.82 -40.19
N ALA A 383 -2.30 -28.69 -40.81
CA ALA A 383 -3.71 -28.88 -40.46
C ALA A 383 -3.91 -29.63 -39.12
N GLU A 384 -2.94 -30.45 -38.71
CA GLU A 384 -2.95 -31.16 -37.42
C GLU A 384 -2.34 -30.33 -36.28
N ILE A 385 -1.44 -29.38 -36.58
CA ILE A 385 -0.83 -28.48 -35.58
C ILE A 385 -1.72 -27.27 -35.29
N ILE A 386 -2.50 -26.81 -36.28
CA ILE A 386 -3.46 -25.71 -36.08
C ILE A 386 -4.63 -26.25 -35.23
N PRO A 387 -4.88 -25.68 -34.04
CA PRO A 387 -6.01 -26.08 -33.21
C PRO A 387 -7.30 -26.02 -34.00
N SER A 388 -8.14 -27.05 -33.92
CA SER A 388 -9.46 -26.98 -34.53
C SER A 388 -10.29 -25.90 -33.84
N ARG A 389 -11.35 -25.40 -34.49
CA ARG A 389 -12.28 -24.44 -33.86
C ARG A 389 -12.85 -24.96 -32.52
N THR A 390 -12.95 -26.27 -32.37
CA THR A 390 -13.35 -26.96 -31.15
C THR A 390 -12.27 -26.89 -30.07
N ASP A 391 -11.00 -27.07 -30.42
CA ASP A 391 -9.87 -26.96 -29.49
C ASP A 391 -9.68 -25.52 -29.02
N GLU A 392 -9.87 -24.54 -29.91
CA GLU A 392 -9.89 -23.12 -29.56
C GLU A 392 -11.04 -22.80 -28.58
N ALA A 393 -12.20 -23.43 -28.73
CA ALA A 393 -13.33 -23.23 -27.82
C ALA A 393 -13.05 -23.79 -26.42
N ILE A 394 -12.36 -24.93 -26.33
CA ILE A 394 -11.94 -25.54 -25.05
C ILE A 394 -10.88 -24.68 -24.36
N LEU A 395 -9.92 -24.13 -25.10
CA LEU A 395 -8.89 -23.22 -24.57
C LEU A 395 -9.44 -21.84 -24.13
N ARG A 396 -10.66 -21.49 -24.55
CA ARG A 396 -11.35 -20.24 -24.17
C ARG A 396 -12.29 -20.40 -22.97
N LEU A 397 -12.45 -21.60 -22.41
CA LEU A 397 -13.24 -21.79 -21.20
C LEU A 397 -12.55 -21.15 -19.99
N PRO A 398 -13.29 -20.49 -19.08
CA PRO A 398 -12.71 -19.87 -17.89
C PRO A 398 -12.07 -20.91 -16.96
N PRO A 399 -11.08 -20.53 -16.13
CA PRO A 399 -10.21 -21.44 -15.36
C PRO A 399 -10.88 -22.02 -14.10
N ASN A 400 -12.16 -22.38 -14.18
CA ASN A 400 -12.88 -22.98 -13.06
C ASN A 400 -12.85 -24.51 -13.05
N ASP A 401 -12.27 -25.14 -14.09
CA ASP A 401 -12.00 -26.58 -14.11
C ASP A 401 -10.50 -26.87 -13.94
N PRO A 402 -10.10 -27.75 -12.99
CA PRO A 402 -8.70 -28.08 -12.71
C PRO A 402 -8.03 -28.93 -13.79
N ILE A 403 -8.70 -29.20 -14.91
CA ILE A 403 -8.33 -30.27 -15.86
C ILE A 403 -7.38 -29.80 -16.97
N CYS A 404 -7.25 -28.49 -17.23
CA CYS A 404 -6.42 -27.99 -18.33
C CYS A 404 -5.45 -26.88 -17.90
N ALA A 405 -4.55 -27.17 -16.97
CA ALA A 405 -3.36 -26.34 -16.78
C ALA A 405 -2.27 -26.73 -17.79
N LEU A 406 -2.48 -26.41 -19.07
CA LEU A 406 -1.38 -26.38 -20.02
C LEU A 406 -0.66 -25.04 -19.77
N HIS A 407 0.37 -25.05 -18.91
CA HIS A 407 1.29 -23.92 -18.78
C HIS A 407 2.17 -23.82 -20.04
N LEU A 408 1.56 -23.40 -21.15
CA LEU A 408 2.27 -22.68 -22.19
C LEU A 408 2.70 -21.36 -21.54
N ILE A 409 4.00 -21.21 -21.29
CA ILE A 409 4.60 -19.88 -21.07
C ILE A 409 4.58 -19.18 -22.43
N VAL A 410 3.39 -18.79 -22.86
CA VAL A 410 3.14 -17.72 -23.81
C VAL A 410 2.36 -16.70 -23.01
N PRO A 411 2.84 -15.45 -22.89
CA PRO A 411 2.21 -14.50 -21.99
C PRO A 411 0.75 -14.26 -22.40
N GLN A 412 -0.20 -14.63 -21.54
CA GLN A 412 -1.59 -14.17 -21.60
C GLN A 412 -1.70 -12.63 -21.54
N SER A 413 -0.60 -11.91 -21.25
CA SER A 413 -0.52 -10.46 -21.31
C SER A 413 -0.66 -9.87 -22.72
N MET A 414 -0.63 -10.66 -23.80
CA MET A 414 -0.94 -10.14 -25.15
C MET A 414 -2.41 -9.81 -25.38
N TRP A 415 -3.35 -10.36 -24.60
CA TRP A 415 -4.79 -10.08 -24.79
C TRP A 415 -5.32 -8.93 -23.94
N LEU A 416 -4.76 -8.72 -22.74
CA LEU A 416 -5.22 -7.66 -21.82
C LEU A 416 -4.75 -6.26 -22.21
N VAL A 417 -3.70 -6.14 -23.03
CA VAL A 417 -3.15 -4.83 -23.44
C VAL A 417 -3.83 -4.27 -24.69
N TYR A 418 -4.55 -5.08 -25.47
CA TYR A 418 -5.29 -4.58 -26.64
C TYR A 418 -6.53 -3.74 -26.28
N GLU A 419 -7.17 -3.97 -25.12
CA GLU A 419 -8.28 -3.11 -24.68
C GLU A 419 -7.82 -1.80 -24.03
N LEU A 420 -6.59 -1.73 -23.50
CA LEU A 420 -6.08 -0.52 -22.83
C LEU A 420 -5.42 0.49 -23.77
N LEU A 421 -5.06 0.09 -24.99
CA LEU A 421 -4.39 0.95 -25.98
C LEU A 421 -5.28 1.40 -27.16
N VAL A 422 -6.55 0.97 -27.22
CA VAL A 422 -7.54 1.46 -28.20
C VAL A 422 -8.42 2.59 -27.64
N VAL A 423 -8.26 2.94 -26.36
CA VAL A 423 -8.90 4.11 -25.73
C VAL A 423 -7.84 5.00 -25.07
N CYS A 424 -6.94 5.55 -25.88
CA CYS A 424 -6.19 6.79 -25.60
C CYS A 424 -5.88 7.49 -26.93
#